data_AF-A0A455U4S2-F1
#
_entry.id   AF-A0A455U4S2-F1
#
_cell.length_a   1.000
_cell.length_b   1.000
_cell.length_c   1.000
_cell.angle_alpha   90.00
_cell.angle_beta   90.00
_cell.angle_gamma   90.00
#
_symmetry.space_group_name_H-M   'P 1'
#
loop_
_entity.id
_entity.type
_entity.pdbx_description
1 polymer ?
#
loop_
_entity_poly.entity_id
_entity_poly.type
_entity_poly.pdbx_seq_one_letter_code
_entity_poly.pdbx_strand_id
1 'polypeptide(L)'
;MSESTLYHSFRQVTRMSPLQYQKKLRLLEARRLMLAEGLDAATASYRVGYESPSHFSREYSRMFGAPPRADVTQLRGVAAVSATA
;
A
#
# COMPACT_ATOMS: atom_id res chain seq x y z
N MET A 1 -23.76 -13.24 11.99
CA MET A 1 -23.92 -11.83 11.53
C MET A 1 -24.05 -11.85 10.02
N SER A 2 -24.91 -11.01 9.43
CA SER A 2 -25.03 -10.92 7.96
C SER A 2 -23.96 -9.99 7.37
N GLU A 3 -23.65 -10.18 6.09
CA GLU A 3 -22.66 -9.37 5.34
C GLU A 3 -23.02 -7.87 5.35
N SER A 4 -24.31 -7.55 5.26
CA SER A 4 -24.82 -6.17 5.30
C SER A 4 -24.57 -5.48 6.66
N THR A 5 -24.74 -6.19 7.78
CA THR A 5 -24.48 -5.63 9.11
C THR A 5 -22.99 -5.37 9.33
N LEU A 6 -22.12 -6.26 8.84
CA LEU A 6 -20.67 -6.06 8.86
C LEU A 6 -20.28 -4.83 8.04
N TYR A 7 -20.77 -4.72 6.80
CA TYR A 7 -20.45 -3.59 5.92
C TYR A 7 -20.88 -2.25 6.54
N HIS A 8 -22.09 -2.19 7.11
CA HIS A 8 -22.60 -0.97 7.72
C HIS A 8 -21.79 -0.57 8.96
N SER A 9 -21.51 -1.52 9.84
CA SER A 9 -20.74 -1.26 11.08
C SER A 9 -19.29 -0.88 10.75
N PHE A 10 -18.68 -1.59 9.80
CA PHE A 10 -17.32 -1.32 9.35
C PHE A 10 -17.19 0.08 8.73
N ARG A 11 -18.16 0.48 7.90
CA ARG A 11 -18.18 1.82 7.30
C ARG A 11 -18.44 2.90 8.34
N GLN A 12 -19.26 2.65 9.36
CA GLN A 12 -19.46 3.62 10.45
C GLN A 12 -18.17 3.91 11.21
N VAL A 13 -17.36 2.87 11.46
CA VAL A 13 -16.10 3.02 12.21
C VAL A 13 -14.96 3.56 11.33
N THR A 14 -14.77 2.99 10.14
CA THR A 14 -13.61 3.27 9.28
C THR A 14 -13.86 4.37 8.24
N ARG A 15 -15.12 4.74 8.02
CA ARG A 15 -15.60 5.59 6.90
C ARG A 15 -15.29 5.04 5.51
N MET A 16 -14.85 3.78 5.42
CA MET A 16 -14.47 3.10 4.18
C MET A 16 -15.26 1.80 4.04
N SER A 17 -15.41 1.31 2.80
CA SER A 17 -15.85 -0.07 2.63
C SER A 17 -14.75 -1.05 3.08
N PRO A 18 -15.10 -2.27 3.53
CA PRO A 18 -14.12 -3.30 3.87
C PRO A 18 -13.08 -3.53 2.76
N LEU A 19 -13.53 -3.55 1.50
CA LEU A 19 -12.65 -3.74 0.35
C LEU A 19 -11.67 -2.58 0.16
N GLN A 20 -12.13 -1.33 0.31
CA GLN A 20 -11.24 -0.16 0.23
C GLN A 20 -10.20 -0.18 1.35
N TYR A 21 -10.60 -0.59 2.56
CA TYR A 21 -9.68 -0.71 3.68
C TYR A 21 -8.66 -1.82 3.46
N GLN A 22 -9.07 -2.98 2.98
CA GLN A 22 -8.17 -4.08 2.64
C GLN A 22 -7.14 -3.65 1.58
N LYS A 23 -7.58 -2.94 0.52
CA LYS A 23 -6.67 -2.39 -0.49
C LYS A 23 -5.64 -1.44 0.13
N LYS A 24 -6.09 -0.53 1.00
CA LYS A 24 -5.20 0.39 1.72
C LYS A 24 -4.14 -0.36 2.53
N LEU A 25 -4.54 -1.38 3.27
CA LEU A 25 -3.60 -2.20 4.05
C LEU A 25 -2.58 -2.93 3.16
N ARG A 26 -3.03 -3.53 2.05
CA ARG A 26 -2.13 -4.22 1.10
C ARG A 26 -1.09 -3.27 0.51
N LEU A 27 -1.52 -2.07 0.10
CA LEU A 27 -0.62 -1.06 -0.46
C LEU A 27 0.39 -0.53 0.56
N LEU A 28 -0.04 -0.31 1.82
CA LEU A 28 0.85 0.06 2.92
C LEU A 28 1.89 -1.02 3.20
N GLU A 29 1.47 -2.29 3.26
CA GLU A 29 2.39 -3.40 3.52
C GLU A 29 3.38 -3.57 2.37
N ALA A 30 2.96 -3.43 1.11
CA ALA A 30 3.88 -3.46 -0.01
C ALA A 30 4.94 -2.37 0.09
N ARG A 31 4.57 -1.14 0.48
CA ARG A 31 5.53 -0.05 0.72
C ARG A 31 6.52 -0.40 1.84
N ARG A 32 6.04 -1.00 2.94
CA ARG A 32 6.88 -1.48 4.05
C ARG A 32 7.89 -2.53 3.55
N LEU A 33 7.42 -3.53 2.81
CA LEU A 33 8.26 -4.59 2.23
C LEU A 33 9.35 -4.03 1.31
N MET A 34 9.00 -3.10 0.42
CA MET A 34 9.99 -2.49 -0.48
C MET A 34 11.02 -1.64 0.27
N LEU A 35 10.60 -0.91 1.32
CA LEU A 35 11.50 -0.07 2.10
C LEU A 35 12.42 -0.89 3.01
N ALA A 36 11.84 -1.77 3.83
CA ALA A 36 12.53 -2.48 4.91
C ALA A 36 13.25 -3.74 4.43
N GLU A 37 12.65 -4.50 3.51
CA GLU A 37 13.20 -5.78 3.03
C GLU A 37 13.86 -5.64 1.65
N GLY A 38 13.81 -4.44 1.04
CA GLY A 38 14.48 -4.18 -0.24
C GLY A 38 13.84 -4.86 -1.45
N LEU A 39 12.61 -5.37 -1.32
CA LEU A 39 11.92 -6.05 -2.42
C LEU A 39 11.64 -5.09 -3.58
N ASP A 40 11.65 -5.63 -4.80
CA ASP A 40 11.11 -4.93 -5.95
C ASP A 40 9.57 -4.88 -5.91
N ALA A 41 9.00 -3.96 -6.70
CA ALA A 41 7.57 -3.72 -6.75
C ALA A 41 6.74 -4.91 -7.25
N ALA A 42 7.27 -5.73 -8.16
CA ALA A 42 6.56 -6.90 -8.67
C ALA A 42 6.46 -7.97 -7.56
N THR A 43 7.59 -8.30 -6.94
CA THR A 43 7.65 -9.24 -5.82
C THR A 43 6.78 -8.80 -4.64
N ALA A 44 6.85 -7.51 -4.25
CA ALA A 44 6.01 -6.97 -3.19
C ALA A 44 4.51 -7.05 -3.54
N SER A 45 4.14 -6.81 -4.80
CA SER A 45 2.74 -6.89 -5.24
C SER A 45 2.16 -8.29 -5.09
N TYR A 46 2.92 -9.33 -5.47
CA TYR A 46 2.49 -10.72 -5.32
C TYR A 46 2.38 -11.12 -3.85
N ARG A 47 3.33 -10.70 -3.00
CA ARG A 47 3.29 -10.99 -1.55
C ARG A 47 2.06 -10.42 -0.85
N VAL A 48 1.56 -9.27 -1.29
CA VAL A 48 0.34 -8.65 -0.70
C VAL A 48 -0.95 -9.07 -1.41
N GLY A 49 -0.88 -10.03 -2.34
CA GLY A 49 -2.05 -10.66 -2.97
C GLY A 49 -2.61 -9.94 -4.19
N TYR A 50 -1.78 -9.20 -4.94
CA TYR A 50 -2.12 -8.75 -6.29
C TYR A 50 -1.73 -9.82 -7.31
N GLU A 51 -2.61 -10.04 -8.30
CA GLU A 51 -2.33 -10.95 -9.43
C GLU A 51 -1.52 -10.28 -10.55
N SER A 52 -1.52 -8.95 -10.60
CA SER A 52 -0.86 -8.17 -11.65
C SER A 52 -0.05 -7.01 -11.07
N PRO A 53 1.28 -6.98 -11.26
CA PRO A 53 2.14 -5.86 -10.88
C PRO A 53 1.74 -4.54 -11.55
N SER A 54 1.20 -4.58 -12.77
CA SER A 54 0.72 -3.41 -13.48
C SER A 54 -0.53 -2.82 -12.83
N HIS A 55 -1.47 -3.67 -12.38
CA HIS A 55 -2.65 -3.22 -11.65
C HIS A 55 -2.26 -2.64 -10.28
N PHE A 56 -1.38 -3.34 -9.55
CA PHE A 56 -0.79 -2.85 -8.31
C PHE A 56 -0.16 -1.46 -8.48
N SER A 57 0.69 -1.28 -9.49
CA SER A 57 1.41 -0.02 -9.71
C SER A 57 0.47 1.17 -9.95
N ARG A 58 -0.67 0.94 -10.64
CA ARG A 58 -1.71 1.97 -10.85
C ARG A 58 -2.43 2.34 -9.55
N GLU A 59 -2.85 1.34 -8.76
CA GLU A 59 -3.51 1.61 -7.47
C GLU A 59 -2.54 2.25 -6.46
N TYR A 60 -1.29 1.79 -6.43
CA TYR A 60 -0.22 2.35 -5.61
C TYR A 60 -0.01 3.84 -5.93
N SER A 61 0.17 4.17 -7.21
CA SER A 61 0.37 5.57 -7.64
C SER A 61 -0.82 6.46 -7.30
N ARG A 62 -2.05 5.91 -7.37
CA ARG A 62 -3.26 6.64 -6.96
C ARG A 62 -3.28 6.95 -5.46
N MET A 63 -2.75 6.05 -4.63
CA MET A 63 -2.74 6.21 -3.17
C MET A 63 -1.57 7.07 -2.67
N PHE A 64 -0.37 6.90 -3.24
CA PHE A 64 0.86 7.53 -2.75
C PHE A 64 1.35 8.71 -3.61
N GLY A 65 0.73 8.94 -4.77
CA GLY A 65 1.07 10.05 -5.67
C GLY A 65 2.26 9.77 -6.61
N ALA A 66 2.97 8.65 -6.43
CA ALA A 66 4.12 8.28 -7.26
C ALA A 66 4.18 6.76 -7.51
N PRO A 67 4.81 6.31 -8.61
CA PRO A 67 5.06 4.89 -8.85
C PRO A 67 5.93 4.25 -7.77
N PRO A 68 5.78 2.93 -7.49
CA PRO A 68 6.47 2.24 -6.40
C PRO A 68 7.98 2.49 -6.31
N ARG A 69 8.70 2.39 -7.45
CA ARG A 69 10.16 2.59 -7.50
C ARG A 69 10.56 4.04 -7.18
N ALA A 70 9.83 5.01 -7.73
CA ALA A 70 10.11 6.43 -7.52
C ALA A 70 9.85 6.82 -6.05
N ASP A 71 8.73 6.36 -5.51
CA ASP A 71 8.35 6.60 -4.11
C ASP A 71 9.39 6.03 -3.12
N VAL A 72 9.81 4.77 -3.30
CA VAL A 72 10.83 4.15 -2.44
C VAL A 72 12.18 4.87 -2.55
N THR A 73 12.57 5.29 -3.75
CA THR A 73 13.81 6.05 -3.97
C THR A 73 13.76 7.39 -3.23
N GLN A 74 12.65 8.12 -3.35
CA GLN A 74 12.45 9.39 -2.66
C GLN A 74 12.50 9.22 -1.14
N LEU A 75 11.80 8.23 -0.59
CA LEU A 75 11.75 7.99 0.86
C LEU A 75 13.11 7.60 1.44
N ARG A 76 13.89 6.77 0.73
CA ARG A 76 15.26 6.43 1.13
C ARG A 76 16.17 7.66 1.09
N GLY A 77 16.02 8.51 0.09
CA GLY A 77 16.73 9.78 -0.01
C GLY A 77 16.41 10.71 1.17
N VAL A 78 15.13 10.86 1.53
CA VAL A 78 14.71 11.67 2.69
C VAL A 78 15.28 11.09 4.00
N ALA A 79 15.23 9.78 4.19
CA ALA A 79 15.78 9.13 5.39
C ALA A 79 17.30 9.36 5.54
N ALA A 80 18.05 9.36 4.44
CA ALA A 80 19.48 9.63 4.44
C ALA A 80 19.80 11.10 4.82
N VAL A 81 19.01 12.06 4.33
CA VAL A 81 19.18 13.48 4.68
C VAL A 81 18.88 13.72 6.16
N SER A 82 17.83 13.12 6.72
CA SER A 82 17.48 13.27 8.14
C SER A 82 18.48 12.61 9.12
N ALA A 83 19.31 11.67 8.66
CA ALA A 83 20.32 11.00 9.50
C ALA A 83 21.65 11.77 9.57
N THR A 84 21.81 12.83 8.78
CA THR A 84 23.04 13.65 8.69
C THR A 84 22.90 15.03 9.32
N ALA A 85 21.75 15.31 9.94
CA ALA A 85 21.44 16.54 10.70
C ALA A 85 21.25 16.22 12.18
#